data_AF-A0A286U2V1-F1
#
_entry.id   AF-A0A286U2V1-F1
#
_cell.length_a   1.000
_cell.length_b   1.000
_cell.length_c   1.000
_cell.angle_alpha   90.00
_cell.angle_beta   90.00
_cell.angle_gamma   90.00
#
_symmetry.space_group_name_H-M   'P 1'
#
loop_
_entity.id
_entity.type
_entity.pdbx_description
1 polymer ?
#
loop_
_entity_poly.entity_id
_entity_poly.type
_entity_poly.pdbx_seq_one_letter_code
_entity_poly.pdbx_strand_id
1 'polypeptide(L)'
;MNILIKNYIIVIICFFVVGFTSINHVGGSEGQSTKNAQAGSEEPDKKYELIEKAKIYMTSPKEVFLYYCSPCHGKKANGKGIYFTIDLKPSPSDLTNVEYMAALTDDYLLNFITQGSAAMEKSTLCPPWGKTLDEGTIKGIIGYLRSLTIAKSKESTNASDKEEVDAAVVAEVTDQGTPQAVIWSVLAFLCAFFAIGAAREWKKLAKEGPSKKK
;
A
#
# COMPACT_ATOMS: atom_id res chain seq x y z
N MET A 1 -31.44 18.22 36.11
CA MET A 1 -30.13 17.73 35.63
C MET A 1 -30.31 16.36 35.01
N ASN A 2 -30.15 16.22 33.71
CA ASN A 2 -31.25 16.47 32.77
C ASN A 2 -31.34 15.26 31.82
N ILE A 3 -32.57 14.95 31.41
CA ILE A 3 -33.04 13.82 30.59
C ILE A 3 -32.14 13.50 29.37
N LEU A 4 -31.40 14.48 28.88
CA LEU A 4 -30.36 14.34 27.84
C LEU A 4 -29.26 13.33 28.19
N ILE A 5 -28.82 13.26 29.45
CA ILE A 5 -27.79 12.31 29.90
C ILE A 5 -28.35 10.89 29.92
N LYS A 6 -29.63 10.74 30.27
CA LYS A 6 -30.30 9.43 30.35
C LYS A 6 -30.53 8.83 28.95
N ASN A 7 -30.87 9.66 27.96
CA ASN A 7 -31.01 9.23 26.57
C ASN A 7 -29.66 8.93 25.91
N TYR A 8 -28.60 9.67 26.28
CA TYR A 8 -27.25 9.40 25.79
C TYR A 8 -26.72 8.04 26.29
N ILE A 9 -26.97 7.70 27.55
CA ILE A 9 -26.61 6.39 28.13
C ILE A 9 -27.38 5.24 27.45
N ILE A 10 -28.67 5.44 27.14
CA ILE A 10 -29.49 4.41 26.46
C ILE A 10 -28.97 4.15 25.03
N VAL A 11 -28.57 5.20 24.29
CA VAL A 11 -28.01 5.05 22.94
C VAL A 11 -26.66 4.33 22.96
N ILE A 12 -25.81 4.61 23.95
CA ILE A 12 -24.52 3.91 24.12
C ILE A 12 -24.74 2.42 24.43
N ILE A 13 -25.67 2.09 25.34
CA ILE A 13 -25.98 0.69 25.67
C ILE A 13 -26.51 -0.05 24.43
N CYS A 14 -27.37 0.57 23.62
CA CYS A 14 -27.84 -0.03 22.37
C CYS A 14 -26.70 -0.24 21.35
N PHE A 15 -25.71 0.65 21.31
CA PHE A 15 -24.55 0.50 20.42
C PHE A 15 -23.64 -0.67 20.85
N PHE A 16 -23.49 -0.91 22.15
CA PHE A 16 -22.71 -2.04 22.67
C PHE A 16 -23.44 -3.39 22.56
N VAL A 17 -24.77 -3.43 22.63
CA VAL A 17 -25.55 -4.67 22.46
C VAL A 17 -25.58 -5.15 20.99
N VAL A 18 -25.49 -4.23 20.02
CA VAL A 18 -25.45 -4.58 18.58
C VAL A 18 -24.00 -4.76 18.06
N GLY A 19 -23.00 -4.19 18.75
CA GLY A 19 -21.59 -4.25 18.35
C GLY A 19 -20.77 -5.44 18.87
N PHE A 20 -21.30 -6.30 19.75
CA PHE A 20 -20.51 -7.33 20.42
C PHE A 20 -20.63 -8.75 19.83
N THR A 21 -21.33 -8.96 18.72
CA THR A 21 -21.43 -10.30 18.10
C THR A 21 -20.22 -10.74 17.27
N SER A 22 -19.09 -10.02 17.29
CA SER A 22 -17.91 -10.40 16.50
C SER A 22 -16.56 -10.41 17.21
N ILE A 23 -16.52 -10.39 18.55
CA ILE A 23 -15.28 -10.70 19.29
C ILE A 23 -15.60 -11.70 20.40
N ASN A 24 -15.58 -12.98 20.06
CA ASN A 24 -15.50 -14.08 21.01
C ASN A 24 -14.66 -15.21 20.40
N HIS A 25 -13.34 -15.09 20.44
CA HIS A 25 -12.49 -16.25 20.71
C HIS A 25 -11.14 -15.81 21.31
N VAL A 26 -11.15 -15.50 22.61
CA VAL A 26 -9.95 -15.64 23.42
C VAL A 26 -10.35 -16.42 24.67
N GLY A 27 -10.14 -17.73 24.60
CA GLY A 27 -10.25 -18.63 25.74
C GLY A 27 -8.98 -18.51 26.57
N GLY A 28 -9.13 -18.08 27.82
CA GLY A 28 -8.06 -18.03 28.79
C GLY A 28 -7.59 -19.40 29.27
N SER A 29 -6.44 -19.39 29.92
CA SER A 29 -5.98 -20.42 30.86
C SER A 29 -4.93 -19.79 31.77
N GLU A 30 -5.36 -19.35 32.95
CA GLU A 30 -4.48 -19.18 34.10
C GLU A 30 -3.96 -20.56 34.52
N GLY A 31 -2.65 -20.66 34.80
CA GLY A 31 -2.03 -21.93 35.16
C GLY A 31 -0.57 -21.78 35.57
N GLN A 32 -0.37 -21.30 36.79
CA GLN A 32 0.63 -21.74 37.77
C GLN A 32 2.13 -21.73 37.40
N SER A 33 2.82 -20.86 38.14
CA SER A 33 4.27 -20.85 38.40
C SER A 33 4.80 -22.19 38.93
N THR A 34 5.87 -22.72 38.32
CA THR A 34 7.01 -23.31 39.04
C THR A 34 8.32 -23.18 38.27
N LYS A 35 9.35 -22.79 39.01
CA LYS A 35 10.80 -22.78 38.72
C LYS A 35 11.28 -24.03 37.97
N ASN A 36 12.28 -23.93 37.09
CA ASN A 36 13.71 -24.21 37.40
C ASN A 36 14.55 -24.29 36.11
N ALA A 37 15.86 -24.14 36.27
CA ALA A 37 16.89 -24.05 35.25
C ALA A 37 17.17 -25.34 34.44
N GLN A 38 17.89 -25.13 33.33
CA GLN A 38 18.98 -25.95 32.78
C GLN A 38 18.69 -26.84 31.55
N ALA A 39 19.43 -26.50 30.47
CA ALA A 39 20.10 -27.35 29.47
C ALA A 39 19.35 -28.52 28.79
N GLY A 40 19.19 -28.38 27.47
CA GLY A 40 19.64 -29.34 26.46
C GLY A 40 18.88 -30.65 26.31
N SER A 41 18.04 -30.72 25.27
CA SER A 41 17.84 -31.94 24.46
C SER A 41 17.12 -31.57 23.16
N GLU A 42 17.62 -32.08 22.04
CA GLU A 42 16.98 -32.02 20.71
C GLU A 42 15.56 -32.59 20.74
N GLU A 43 14.61 -31.94 20.06
CA GLU A 43 13.25 -32.45 19.84
C GLU A 43 12.91 -32.42 18.33
N PRO A 44 12.32 -33.50 17.77
CA PRO A 44 12.32 -33.80 16.34
C PRO A 44 11.14 -33.19 15.58
N ASP A 45 11.43 -32.91 14.30
CA ASP A 45 10.53 -32.88 13.13
C ASP A 45 9.05 -32.54 13.36
N LYS A 46 8.77 -31.28 13.68
CA LYS A 46 7.59 -30.61 13.11
C LYS A 46 8.05 -29.68 12.01
N LYS A 47 8.28 -30.22 10.81
CA LYS A 47 8.36 -29.44 9.58
C LYS A 47 7.15 -28.48 9.51
N TYR A 48 7.43 -27.20 9.70
CA TYR A 48 6.44 -26.12 9.77
C TYR A 48 5.54 -26.08 8.52
N GLU A 49 4.33 -26.64 8.63
CA GLU A 49 3.26 -26.65 7.61
C GLU A 49 2.90 -25.23 7.11
N LEU A 50 3.20 -24.21 7.92
CA LEU A 50 3.02 -22.79 7.59
C LEU A 50 3.91 -22.31 6.44
N ILE A 51 5.14 -22.85 6.31
CA ILE A 51 6.05 -22.47 5.21
C ILE A 51 5.56 -23.05 3.89
N GLU A 52 5.05 -24.28 3.92
CA GLU A 52 4.51 -24.95 2.74
C GLU A 52 3.22 -24.24 2.25
N LYS A 53 2.34 -23.84 3.17
CA LYS A 53 1.19 -22.98 2.85
C LYS A 53 1.60 -21.60 2.35
N ALA A 54 2.60 -20.95 2.96
CA ALA A 54 3.12 -19.67 2.47
C ALA A 54 3.71 -19.77 1.05
N LYS A 55 4.37 -20.90 0.72
CA LYS A 55 4.83 -21.20 -0.63
C LYS A 55 3.67 -21.37 -1.62
N ILE A 56 2.55 -21.93 -1.17
CA ILE A 56 1.30 -22.05 -1.94
C ILE A 56 0.62 -20.68 -2.13
N TYR A 57 0.76 -19.73 -1.21
CA TYR A 57 0.15 -18.39 -1.32
C TYR A 57 0.87 -17.44 -2.28
N MET A 58 2.11 -17.74 -2.67
CA MET A 58 2.85 -16.94 -3.65
C MET A 58 3.04 -17.76 -4.93
N THR A 59 1.93 -17.98 -5.64
CA THR A 59 1.88 -18.84 -6.83
C THR A 59 2.59 -18.26 -8.05
N SER A 60 2.79 -16.93 -8.07
CA SER A 60 3.39 -16.24 -9.20
C SER A 60 4.60 -15.38 -8.81
N PRO A 61 5.57 -15.17 -9.71
CA PRO A 61 6.69 -14.27 -9.46
C PRO A 61 6.28 -12.83 -9.13
N LYS A 62 5.15 -12.37 -9.67
CA LYS A 62 4.56 -11.08 -9.35
C LYS A 62 4.13 -11.00 -7.88
N GLU A 63 3.48 -12.03 -7.35
CA GLU A 63 3.07 -12.07 -5.94
C GLU A 63 4.29 -12.08 -5.01
N VAL A 64 5.33 -12.84 -5.36
CA VAL A 64 6.60 -12.85 -4.61
C VAL A 64 7.24 -11.46 -4.62
N PHE A 65 7.31 -10.79 -5.77
CA PHE A 65 7.80 -9.41 -5.85
C PHE A 65 6.96 -8.46 -5.00
N LEU A 66 5.63 -8.57 -5.06
CA LEU A 66 4.73 -7.72 -4.28
C LEU A 66 4.92 -7.93 -2.77
N TYR A 67 5.19 -9.15 -2.33
CA TYR A 67 5.39 -9.45 -0.91
C TYR A 67 6.78 -8.99 -0.42
N TYR A 68 7.85 -9.39 -1.10
CA TYR A 68 9.22 -9.19 -0.61
C TYR A 68 9.86 -7.87 -1.07
N CYS A 69 9.59 -7.41 -2.29
CA CYS A 69 10.34 -6.33 -2.93
C CYS A 69 9.56 -4.99 -2.94
N SER A 70 8.25 -5.06 -3.19
CA SER A 70 7.40 -3.87 -3.31
C SER A 70 7.28 -2.99 -2.05
N PRO A 71 7.49 -3.49 -0.81
CA PRO A 71 7.51 -2.61 0.34
C PRO A 71 8.52 -1.46 0.21
N CYS A 72 9.66 -1.69 -0.47
CA CYS A 72 10.67 -0.67 -0.77
C CYS A 72 10.61 -0.16 -2.22
N HIS A 73 10.44 -1.05 -3.20
CA HIS A 73 10.46 -0.67 -4.63
C HIS A 73 9.11 -0.23 -5.19
N GLY A 74 8.03 -0.32 -4.41
CA GLY A 74 6.67 0.04 -4.82
C GLY A 74 5.96 -1.06 -5.60
N LYS A 75 4.62 -1.05 -5.55
CA LYS A 75 3.77 -2.00 -6.29
C LYS A 75 3.96 -1.91 -7.80
N LYS A 76 4.39 -0.75 -8.30
CA LYS A 76 4.72 -0.49 -9.71
C LYS A 76 6.21 -0.67 -10.02
N ALA A 77 7.01 -1.16 -9.06
CA ALA A 77 8.45 -1.32 -9.17
C ALA A 77 9.24 -0.01 -9.47
N ASN A 78 8.64 1.14 -9.23
CA ASN A 78 9.17 2.46 -9.61
C ASN A 78 10.00 3.15 -8.50
N GLY A 79 10.51 2.38 -7.54
CA GLY A 79 11.28 2.87 -6.41
C GLY A 79 10.46 3.61 -5.34
N LYS A 80 9.12 3.64 -5.46
CA LYS A 80 8.22 4.38 -4.55
C LYS A 80 7.40 3.42 -3.67
N GLY A 81 8.09 2.63 -2.84
CA GLY A 81 7.49 1.74 -1.84
C GLY A 81 6.86 2.45 -0.65
N ILE A 82 6.07 1.73 0.15
CA ILE A 82 5.52 2.30 1.40
C ILE A 82 6.62 2.59 2.44
N TYR A 83 7.71 1.82 2.39
CA TYR A 83 8.90 2.03 3.19
C TYR A 83 9.94 2.86 2.44
N PHE A 84 9.61 3.48 1.31
CA PHE A 84 10.41 4.57 0.77
C PHE A 84 10.30 5.76 1.72
N THR A 85 11.23 5.86 2.68
CA THR A 85 11.38 7.04 3.52
C THR A 85 12.47 7.95 2.94
N ILE A 86 12.41 9.25 3.26
CA ILE A 86 13.47 10.22 2.91
C ILE A 86 14.84 9.84 3.52
N ASP A 87 14.83 8.92 4.48
CA ASP A 87 16.00 8.49 5.24
C ASP A 87 16.75 7.32 4.59
N LEU A 88 16.13 6.58 3.66
CA LEU A 88 16.85 5.58 2.86
C LEU A 88 17.78 6.29 1.88
N LYS A 89 19.05 6.39 2.26
CA LYS A 89 20.14 6.88 1.41
C LYS A 89 21.09 5.73 1.09
N PRO A 90 21.21 5.30 -0.17
CA PRO A 90 20.48 5.77 -1.36
C PRO A 90 19.03 5.30 -1.40
N SER A 91 18.19 5.99 -2.16
CA SER A 91 16.81 5.58 -2.41
C SER A 91 16.74 4.27 -3.22
N PRO A 92 15.71 3.44 -3.01
CA PRO A 92 15.41 2.32 -3.88
C PRO A 92 15.35 2.72 -5.35
N SER A 93 16.05 1.99 -6.22
CA SER A 93 16.06 2.24 -7.67
C SER A 93 14.69 2.00 -8.31
N ASP A 94 14.40 2.76 -9.37
CA ASP A 94 13.30 2.48 -10.29
C ASP A 94 13.66 1.27 -11.16
N LEU A 95 13.03 0.13 -10.89
CA LEU A 95 13.24 -1.13 -11.61
C LEU A 95 12.43 -1.21 -12.91
N THR A 96 11.72 -0.15 -13.27
CA THR A 96 11.05 0.01 -14.58
C THR A 96 11.81 0.91 -15.54
N ASN A 97 12.90 1.55 -15.08
CA ASN A 97 13.77 2.35 -15.92
C ASN A 97 14.44 1.46 -16.98
N VAL A 98 14.13 1.71 -18.25
CA VAL A 98 14.48 0.82 -19.37
C VAL A 98 16.00 0.79 -19.58
N GLU A 99 16.65 1.95 -19.60
CA GLU A 99 18.08 2.11 -19.85
C GLU A 99 18.91 1.48 -18.72
N TYR A 100 18.53 1.76 -17.47
CA TYR A 100 19.17 1.21 -16.28
C TYR A 100 19.06 -0.32 -16.26
N MET A 101 17.85 -0.86 -16.46
CA MET A 101 17.65 -2.31 -16.41
C MET A 101 18.29 -3.02 -17.60
N ALA A 102 18.35 -2.40 -18.78
CA ALA A 102 19.03 -2.96 -19.96
C ALA A 102 20.55 -3.11 -19.74
N ALA A 103 21.16 -2.25 -18.93
CA ALA A 103 22.58 -2.34 -18.60
C ALA A 103 22.93 -3.49 -17.62
N LEU A 104 21.93 -4.07 -16.94
CA LEU A 104 22.13 -5.15 -15.98
C LEU A 104 21.88 -6.51 -16.64
N THR A 105 22.80 -7.46 -16.49
CA THR A 105 22.61 -8.84 -16.97
C THR A 105 21.71 -9.63 -16.02
N ASP A 106 21.10 -10.71 -16.51
CA ASP A 106 20.28 -11.59 -15.67
C ASP A 106 21.11 -12.27 -14.56
N ASP A 107 22.36 -12.64 -14.86
CA ASP A 107 23.29 -13.18 -13.85
C ASP A 107 23.64 -12.15 -12.77
N TYR A 108 23.84 -10.89 -13.16
CA TYR A 108 24.04 -9.81 -12.20
C TYR A 108 22.82 -9.64 -11.30
N LEU A 109 21.60 -9.63 -11.87
CA LEU A 109 20.37 -9.50 -11.10
C LEU A 109 20.13 -10.71 -10.17
N LEU A 110 20.41 -11.91 -10.66
CA LEU A 110 20.34 -13.14 -9.88
C LEU A 110 21.29 -13.05 -8.68
N ASN A 111 22.54 -12.67 -8.92
CA ASN A 111 23.53 -12.50 -7.88
C ASN A 111 23.14 -11.42 -6.87
N PHE A 112 22.66 -10.27 -7.36
CA PHE A 112 22.22 -9.15 -6.55
C PHE A 112 21.06 -9.53 -5.62
N ILE A 113 20.03 -10.21 -6.14
CA ILE A 113 18.87 -10.62 -5.32
C ILE A 113 19.29 -11.71 -4.33
N THR A 114 20.14 -12.64 -4.76
CA THR A 114 20.61 -13.75 -3.92
C THR A 114 21.46 -13.24 -2.74
N GLN A 115 22.44 -12.38 -3.02
CA GLN A 115 23.45 -11.95 -2.06
C GLN A 115 23.16 -10.59 -1.40
N GLY A 116 22.17 -9.84 -1.90
CA GLY A 116 21.85 -8.50 -1.42
C GLY A 116 22.82 -7.43 -1.94
N SER A 117 22.50 -6.17 -1.69
CA SER A 117 23.24 -5.03 -2.25
C SER A 117 24.64 -4.86 -1.65
N ALA A 118 24.88 -5.31 -0.42
CA ALA A 118 26.18 -5.22 0.24
C ALA A 118 27.27 -6.04 -0.46
N ALA A 119 26.92 -7.23 -0.96
CA ALA A 119 27.84 -8.11 -1.70
C ALA A 119 28.26 -7.51 -3.07
N MET A 120 27.51 -6.51 -3.54
CA MET A 120 27.78 -5.79 -4.78
C MET A 120 28.49 -4.45 -4.53
N GLU A 121 29.10 -4.28 -3.35
CA GLU A 121 29.78 -3.05 -2.89
C GLU A 121 28.85 -1.81 -2.93
N LYS A 122 27.54 -2.02 -2.67
CA LYS A 122 26.54 -0.96 -2.59
C LYS A 122 26.04 -0.82 -1.16
N SER A 123 24.86 -0.20 -0.99
CA SER A 123 24.25 -0.02 0.34
C SER A 123 23.96 -1.37 1.01
N THR A 124 23.75 -1.35 2.32
CA THR A 124 23.35 -2.54 3.10
C THR A 124 21.82 -2.69 3.21
N LEU A 125 21.06 -1.90 2.46
CA LEU A 125 19.61 -1.72 2.65
C LEU A 125 18.77 -2.75 1.90
N CYS A 126 19.27 -3.33 0.80
CA CYS A 126 18.61 -4.44 0.12
C CYS A 126 19.17 -5.77 0.64
N PRO A 127 18.41 -6.54 1.42
CA PRO A 127 18.90 -7.73 2.10
C PRO A 127 19.16 -8.90 1.11
N PRO A 128 19.99 -9.87 1.50
CA PRO A 128 20.16 -11.12 0.74
C PRO A 128 18.91 -11.98 0.79
N TRP A 129 18.40 -12.41 -0.37
CA TRP A 129 17.20 -13.26 -0.45
C TRP A 129 17.49 -14.74 -0.71
N GLY A 130 18.73 -15.14 -0.97
CA GLY A 130 19.08 -16.51 -1.35
C GLY A 130 18.80 -17.59 -0.30
N LYS A 131 18.55 -17.20 0.96
CA LYS A 131 18.12 -18.13 2.03
C LYS A 131 16.60 -18.19 2.22
N THR A 132 15.87 -17.28 1.58
CA THR A 132 14.41 -17.13 1.70
C THR A 132 13.69 -17.56 0.43
N LEU A 133 14.29 -17.27 -0.72
CA LEU A 133 13.75 -17.58 -2.04
C LEU A 133 14.69 -18.56 -2.75
N ASP A 134 14.13 -19.61 -3.35
CA ASP A 134 14.90 -20.49 -4.21
C ASP A 134 15.27 -19.80 -5.53
N GLU A 135 16.30 -20.32 -6.20
CA GLU A 135 16.82 -19.74 -7.44
C GLU A 135 15.76 -19.62 -8.54
N GLY A 136 14.85 -20.60 -8.64
CA GLY A 136 13.76 -20.57 -9.62
C GLY A 136 12.79 -19.43 -9.35
N THR A 137 12.46 -19.20 -8.08
CA THR A 137 11.66 -18.05 -7.66
C THR A 137 12.36 -16.72 -7.97
N ILE A 138 13.66 -16.60 -7.71
CA ILE A 138 14.44 -15.38 -8.03
C ILE A 138 14.48 -15.13 -9.54
N LYS A 139 14.76 -16.16 -10.34
CA LYS A 139 14.69 -16.08 -11.82
C LYS A 139 13.30 -15.65 -12.31
N GLY A 140 12.25 -16.16 -11.66
CA GLY A 140 10.87 -15.71 -11.92
C GLY A 140 10.70 -14.21 -11.69
N ILE A 141 11.21 -13.67 -10.57
CA ILE A 141 11.15 -12.24 -10.27
C ILE A 141 11.87 -11.44 -11.35
N ILE A 142 13.05 -11.89 -11.77
CA ILE A 142 13.81 -11.24 -12.85
C ILE A 142 12.97 -11.19 -14.13
N GLY A 143 12.36 -12.32 -14.53
CA GLY A 143 11.46 -12.39 -15.68
C GLY A 143 10.28 -11.41 -15.56
N TYR A 144 9.69 -11.29 -14.35
CA TYR A 144 8.66 -10.28 -14.09
C TYR A 144 9.17 -8.85 -14.29
N LEU A 145 10.34 -8.50 -13.76
CA LEU A 145 10.95 -7.18 -13.96
C LEU A 145 11.24 -6.89 -15.44
N ARG A 146 11.75 -7.87 -16.19
CA ARG A 146 11.96 -7.76 -17.65
C ARG A 146 10.65 -7.50 -18.38
N SER A 147 9.55 -8.14 -17.96
CA SER A 147 8.24 -7.89 -18.55
C SER A 147 7.77 -6.45 -18.34
N LEU A 148 8.08 -5.85 -17.18
CA LEU A 148 7.75 -4.45 -16.89
C LEU A 148 8.54 -3.50 -17.79
N THR A 149 9.84 -3.74 -17.97
CA THR A 149 10.68 -2.88 -18.82
C THR A 149 10.31 -2.98 -20.30
N ILE A 150 9.91 -4.17 -20.78
CA ILE A 150 9.41 -4.35 -22.15
C ILE A 150 8.07 -3.65 -22.35
N ALA A 151 7.17 -3.70 -21.37
CA ALA A 151 5.91 -2.95 -21.43
C ALA A 151 6.20 -1.43 -21.46
N LYS A 152 7.11 -0.96 -20.62
CA LYS A 152 7.51 0.45 -20.55
C LYS A 152 8.17 0.94 -21.84
N SER A 153 9.03 0.14 -22.46
CA SER A 153 9.66 0.51 -23.73
C SER A 153 8.63 0.63 -24.86
N LYS A 154 7.61 -0.24 -24.90
CA LYS A 154 6.51 -0.15 -25.87
C LYS A 154 5.67 1.11 -25.70
N GLU A 155 5.42 1.55 -24.46
CA GLU A 155 4.74 2.82 -24.21
C GLU A 155 5.55 4.00 -24.77
N SER A 156 6.87 3.98 -24.59
CA SER A 156 7.77 5.03 -25.08
C SER A 156 7.84 5.08 -26.61
N THR A 157 7.89 3.94 -27.29
CA THR A 157 7.93 3.89 -28.76
C THR A 157 6.60 4.34 -29.38
N ASN A 158 5.48 4.00 -28.74
CA ASN A 158 4.16 4.44 -29.19
C ASN A 158 3.90 5.94 -28.88
N ALA A 159 4.69 6.55 -28.00
CA ALA A 159 4.64 7.98 -27.69
C ALA A 159 5.53 8.80 -28.64
N SER A 160 6.69 8.28 -29.07
CA SER A 160 7.55 8.96 -30.06
C SER A 160 6.92 9.04 -31.44
N ASP A 161 6.01 8.13 -31.77
CA ASP A 161 5.23 8.17 -33.03
C ASP A 161 4.00 9.10 -32.95
N LYS A 162 3.76 9.75 -31.80
CA LYS A 162 2.62 10.66 -31.55
C LYS A 162 3.01 12.13 -31.32
N GLU A 163 4.29 12.48 -31.39
CA GLU A 163 4.73 13.84 -31.06
C GLU A 163 4.63 14.86 -32.22
N GLU A 164 4.23 14.46 -33.44
CA GLU A 164 4.08 15.40 -34.58
C GLU A 164 2.65 15.54 -35.17
N VAL A 165 1.64 14.75 -34.78
CA VAL A 165 0.27 14.92 -35.34
C VAL A 165 -0.86 14.83 -34.31
N ASP A 166 -0.68 15.39 -33.11
CA ASP A 166 -1.73 15.39 -32.09
C ASP A 166 -2.04 16.81 -31.56
N ALA A 167 -2.08 17.83 -32.43
CA ALA A 167 -2.72 19.12 -32.11
C ALA A 167 -4.23 19.13 -32.41
N ALA A 168 -4.77 18.08 -33.03
CA ALA A 168 -6.19 17.93 -33.25
C ALA A 168 -6.53 16.45 -33.45
N VAL A 169 -7.52 15.94 -32.72
CA VAL A 169 -8.20 14.64 -32.94
C VAL A 169 -7.48 13.41 -32.35
N VAL A 170 -7.67 13.16 -31.05
CA VAL A 170 -8.57 12.13 -30.49
C VAL A 170 -8.30 12.08 -28.99
N ALA A 171 -9.18 12.73 -28.24
CA ALA A 171 -9.35 12.47 -26.83
C ALA A 171 -9.89 11.04 -26.62
N GLU A 172 -9.50 10.43 -25.49
CA GLU A 172 -10.01 9.17 -24.92
C GLU A 172 -9.34 7.92 -25.51
N VAL A 173 -8.47 7.19 -24.79
CA VAL A 173 -8.71 6.56 -23.49
C VAL A 173 -7.42 6.57 -22.66
N THR A 174 -7.42 7.32 -21.55
CA THR A 174 -6.55 7.03 -20.39
C THR A 174 -7.43 6.70 -19.20
N ASP A 175 -6.99 5.67 -18.50
CA ASP A 175 -7.57 5.03 -17.34
C ASP A 175 -7.88 6.02 -16.19
N GLN A 176 -9.17 6.29 -16.01
CA GLN A 176 -9.89 6.49 -14.74
C GLN A 176 -9.22 7.37 -13.66
N GLY A 177 -8.91 8.61 -14.01
CA GLY A 177 -9.03 9.73 -13.07
C GLY A 177 -10.42 10.33 -13.22
N THR A 178 -11.18 10.50 -12.12
CA THR A 178 -12.51 11.13 -12.13
C THR A 178 -12.51 12.35 -13.06
N PRO A 179 -13.47 12.48 -14.00
CA PRO A 179 -13.45 13.59 -14.96
C PRO A 179 -13.35 14.91 -14.21
N GLN A 180 -12.48 15.82 -14.67
CA GLN A 180 -12.35 17.15 -14.05
C GLN A 180 -13.73 17.82 -13.91
N ALA A 181 -14.62 17.63 -14.89
CA ALA A 181 -16.01 18.08 -14.82
C ALA A 181 -16.79 17.54 -13.61
N VAL A 182 -16.57 16.28 -13.19
CA VAL A 182 -17.18 15.70 -11.98
C VAL A 182 -16.61 16.37 -10.73
N ILE A 183 -15.29 16.59 -10.67
CA ILE A 183 -14.64 17.30 -9.55
C ILE A 183 -15.20 18.72 -9.40
N TRP A 184 -15.27 19.47 -10.51
CA TRP A 184 -15.83 20.83 -10.52
C TRP A 184 -17.34 20.83 -10.23
N SER A 185 -18.09 19.81 -10.64
CA SER A 185 -19.52 19.69 -10.31
C SER A 185 -19.76 19.45 -8.82
N VAL A 186 -18.96 18.58 -8.19
CA VAL A 186 -19.03 18.30 -6.75
C VAL A 186 -18.61 19.53 -5.96
N LEU A 187 -17.54 20.22 -6.39
CA LEU A 187 -17.09 21.45 -5.74
C LEU A 187 -18.14 22.58 -5.86
N ALA A 188 -18.73 22.77 -7.04
CA ALA A 188 -19.79 23.75 -7.25
C ALA A 188 -21.03 23.44 -6.39
N PHE A 189 -21.41 22.17 -6.29
CA PHE A 189 -22.52 21.74 -5.46
C PHE A 189 -22.26 21.97 -3.96
N LEU A 190 -21.06 21.64 -3.47
CA LEU A 190 -20.66 21.90 -2.08
C LEU A 190 -20.64 23.39 -1.78
N CYS A 191 -20.04 24.21 -2.65
CA CYS A 191 -20.02 25.67 -2.51
C CYS A 191 -21.44 26.26 -2.48
N ALA A 192 -22.34 25.79 -3.34
CA ALA A 192 -23.73 26.23 -3.35
C ALA A 192 -24.47 25.83 -2.05
N PHE A 193 -24.27 24.61 -1.56
CA PHE A 193 -24.87 24.15 -0.30
C PHE A 193 -24.45 25.02 0.88
N PHE A 194 -23.14 25.32 1.02
CA PHE A 194 -22.64 26.19 2.08
C PHE A 194 -23.10 27.64 1.92
N ALA A 195 -23.13 28.19 0.70
CA ALA A 195 -23.60 29.55 0.44
C ALA A 195 -25.10 29.71 0.78
N ILE A 196 -25.92 28.72 0.43
CA ILE A 196 -27.36 28.71 0.75
C ILE A 196 -27.56 28.58 2.27
N GLY A 197 -26.78 27.73 2.94
CA GLY A 197 -26.80 27.59 4.40
C GLY A 197 -26.47 28.91 5.10
N ALA A 198 -25.38 29.56 4.69
CA ALA A 198 -24.97 30.86 5.22
C ALA A 198 -26.03 31.95 4.98
N ALA A 199 -26.60 32.02 3.77
CA ALA A 199 -27.65 32.99 3.43
C ALA A 199 -28.94 32.79 4.26
N ARG A 200 -29.32 31.54 4.53
CA ARG A 200 -30.49 31.23 5.37
C ARG A 200 -30.27 31.66 6.82
N GLU A 201 -29.08 31.41 7.37
CA GLU A 201 -28.77 31.80 8.75
C GLU A 201 -28.64 33.32 8.90
N TRP A 202 -28.01 34.00 7.93
CA TRP A 202 -27.99 35.47 7.91
C TRP A 202 -29.38 36.09 7.79
N LYS A 203 -30.28 35.49 7.01
CA LYS A 203 -31.67 35.96 6.93
C LYS A 203 -32.43 35.78 8.25
N LYS A 204 -32.09 34.74 9.03
CA LYS A 204 -32.63 34.51 10.37
C LYS A 204 -32.12 35.56 11.36
N LEU A 205 -30.81 35.83 11.37
CA LEU A 205 -30.20 36.89 12.20
C LEU A 205 -30.71 38.29 11.83
N ALA A 206 -30.94 38.56 10.54
CA ALA A 206 -31.53 39.82 10.09
C ALA A 206 -32.99 40.00 10.55
N LYS A 207 -33.72 38.89 10.75
CA LYS A 207 -35.12 38.90 11.22
C LYS A 207 -35.23 38.98 12.74
N GLU A 208 -34.24 38.47 13.46
CA GLU A 208 -34.16 38.57 14.92
C GLU A 208 -33.78 39.99 15.40
N GLY A 209 -33.22 40.82 14.51
CA GLY A 209 -32.78 42.19 14.82
C GLY A 209 -31.70 42.22 15.91
N PRO A 210 -30.97 43.34 16.10
CA PRO A 210 -30.05 43.42 17.22
C PRO A 210 -30.85 43.33 18.51
N SER A 211 -30.69 42.23 19.25
CA SER A 211 -31.17 42.10 20.63
C SER A 211 -30.74 43.34 21.40
N LYS A 212 -31.69 44.22 21.76
CA LYS A 212 -31.47 45.30 22.72
C LYS A 212 -30.96 44.65 24.00
N LYS A 213 -29.64 44.70 24.23
CA LYS A 213 -29.06 44.50 25.55
C LYS A 213 -29.69 45.57 26.45
N LYS A 214 -30.33 45.10 27.53
CA LYS A 214 -30.62 45.91 28.72
C LYS A 214 -29.32 46.50 29.27
#